data_AF-A0A1B0A222-F1
#
_entry.id   AF-A0A1B0A222-F1
#
_cell.length_a   1.000
_cell.length_b   1.000
_cell.length_c   1.000
_cell.angle_alpha   90.00
_cell.angle_beta   90.00
_cell.angle_gamma   90.00
#
_symmetry.space_group_name_H-M   'P 1'
#
loop_
_entity.id
_entity.type
_entity.pdbx_description
1 polymer ?
#
loop_
_entity_poly.entity_id
_entity_poly.type
_entity_poly.pdbx_seq_one_letter_code
_entity_poly.pdbx_strand_id
1 'polypeptide(L)'
;MTEYEVKQHQPLRLKKKFYEFYTAPITKFWADSIAYMFFLVMFTYTVLVKMEATPRWQEIYSIAYIATLGFEKIREIISSEPVAITHKFSVWAWNMWNPCDGAAIILFFIGLSFRFRPNTMDIGRVIYCVDSIYWYLRILNILGVNKYLGPLVTMMGKMVKNMIYFVVLLAVVLMSFGKKNKLERVLQ
;
A
#
# COMPACT_ATOMS: atom_id res chain seq x y z
N MET A 1 -18.14 54.90 14.96
CA MET A 1 -17.49 53.90 15.85
C MET A 1 -18.51 52.82 16.16
N THR A 2 -18.88 52.05 15.13
CA THR A 2 -19.90 51.01 15.21
C THR A 2 -19.31 49.80 15.92
N GLU A 3 -20.09 49.26 16.85
CA GLU A 3 -19.74 48.18 17.77
C GLU A 3 -19.07 47.00 17.06
N TYR A 4 -17.81 46.75 17.42
CA TYR A 4 -17.20 45.45 17.22
C TYR A 4 -17.91 44.48 18.18
N GLU A 5 -18.94 43.80 17.68
CA GLU A 5 -19.53 42.62 18.31
C GLU A 5 -18.41 41.63 18.66
N VAL A 6 -18.04 41.62 19.94
CA VAL A 6 -17.21 40.59 20.54
C VAL A 6 -18.03 39.31 20.49
N LYS A 7 -17.83 38.49 19.44
CA LYS A 7 -18.34 37.12 19.37
C LYS A 7 -17.92 36.38 20.64
N GLN A 8 -18.83 36.27 21.59
CA GLN A 8 -18.69 35.45 22.78
C GLN A 8 -18.38 34.01 22.32
N HIS A 9 -17.20 33.51 22.68
CA HIS A 9 -16.89 32.09 22.60
C HIS A 9 -17.78 31.35 23.61
N GLN A 10 -18.97 30.93 23.16
CA GLN A 10 -19.79 29.99 23.93
C GLN A 10 -18.94 28.74 24.25
N PRO A 11 -18.89 28.27 25.51
CA PRO A 11 -18.21 27.03 25.83
C PRO A 11 -18.92 25.87 25.13
N LEU A 12 -18.36 25.43 24.01
CA LEU A 12 -18.89 24.32 23.23
C LEU A 12 -18.85 23.05 24.08
N ARG A 13 -20.03 22.46 24.28
CA ARG A 13 -20.28 21.14 24.87
C ARG A 13 -19.18 20.16 24.41
N LEU A 14 -18.51 19.49 25.36
CA LEU A 14 -17.32 18.64 25.12
C LEU A 14 -17.44 17.74 23.88
N LYS A 15 -18.63 17.17 23.63
CA LYS A 15 -18.93 16.35 22.44
C LYS A 15 -18.71 17.08 21.09
N LYS A 16 -19.08 18.36 20.98
CA LYS A 16 -18.82 19.18 19.77
C LYS A 16 -17.32 19.47 19.62
N LYS A 17 -16.63 19.73 20.74
CA LYS A 17 -15.18 19.96 20.74
C LYS A 17 -14.38 18.73 20.30
N PHE A 18 -14.77 17.53 20.76
CA PHE A 18 -14.21 16.27 20.28
C PHE A 18 -14.51 16.01 18.80
N TYR A 19 -15.74 16.30 18.33
CA TYR A 19 -16.11 16.14 16.93
C TYR A 19 -15.31 17.07 16.00
N GLU A 20 -15.18 18.35 16.35
CA GLU A 20 -14.36 19.31 15.59
C GLU A 20 -12.88 18.91 15.59
N PHE A 21 -12.36 18.39 16.71
CA PHE A 21 -10.99 17.88 16.81
C PHE A 21 -10.73 16.67 15.89
N TYR A 22 -11.65 15.71 15.82
CA TYR A 22 -11.54 14.55 14.91
C TYR A 22 -11.81 14.91 13.44
N THR A 23 -12.47 16.04 13.16
CA THR A 23 -12.73 16.48 11.79
C THR A 23 -11.50 17.12 11.14
N ALA A 24 -10.51 17.54 11.94
CA ALA A 24 -9.28 18.16 11.47
C ALA A 24 -8.46 17.21 10.56
N PRO A 25 -7.76 17.74 9.54
CA PRO A 25 -7.01 16.92 8.58
C PRO A 25 -5.83 16.17 9.22
N ILE A 26 -5.19 16.77 10.23
CA ILE A 26 -4.05 16.17 10.93
C ILE A 26 -4.48 14.95 11.77
N THR A 27 -5.63 15.04 12.45
CA THR A 27 -6.14 13.94 13.29
C THR A 27 -6.64 12.78 12.43
N LYS A 28 -7.26 13.06 11.28
CA LYS A 28 -7.60 12.04 10.27
C LYS A 28 -6.36 11.30 9.76
N PHE A 29 -5.29 12.02 9.44
CA PHE A 29 -4.04 11.40 8.98
C PHE A 29 -3.43 10.47 10.04
N TRP A 30 -3.37 10.90 11.31
CA TRP A 30 -2.85 10.07 12.39
C TRP A 30 -3.74 8.88 12.71
N ALA A 31 -5.07 9.06 12.68
CA ALA A 31 -6.01 7.96 12.87
C ALA A 31 -5.86 6.90 11.77
N ASP A 32 -5.74 7.34 10.50
CA ASP A 32 -5.48 6.46 9.36
C ASP A 32 -4.13 5.73 9.51
N SER A 33 -3.08 6.46 9.91
CA SER A 33 -1.75 5.89 10.14
C SER A 33 -1.75 4.83 11.25
N ILE A 34 -2.42 5.08 12.38
CA ILE A 34 -2.53 4.13 13.48
C ILE A 34 -3.36 2.91 13.07
N ALA A 35 -4.48 3.13 12.36
CA ALA A 35 -5.31 2.05 11.84
C ALA A 35 -4.52 1.17 10.85
N TYR A 36 -3.69 1.78 10.00
CA TYR A 36 -2.81 1.08 9.06
C TYR A 36 -1.75 0.24 9.78
N MET A 37 -1.10 0.80 10.82
CA MET A 37 -0.15 0.06 11.65
C MET A 37 -0.80 -1.14 12.35
N PHE A 38 -2.02 -0.97 12.86
CA PHE A 38 -2.77 -2.08 13.46
C PHE A 38 -3.15 -3.14 12.42
N PHE A 39 -3.60 -2.73 11.23
CA PHE A 39 -3.85 -3.63 10.11
C PHE A 39 -2.62 -4.46 9.75
N LEU A 40 -1.44 -3.85 9.64
CA LEU A 40 -0.20 -4.56 9.33
C LEU A 40 0.14 -5.62 10.37
N VAL A 41 0.02 -5.30 11.66
CA VAL A 41 0.28 -6.26 12.74
C VAL A 41 -0.70 -7.44 12.66
N MET A 42 -1.99 -7.17 12.46
CA MET A 42 -3.01 -8.21 12.31
C MET A 42 -2.81 -9.05 11.04
N PHE A 43 -2.42 -8.42 9.94
CA PHE A 43 -2.18 -9.10 8.67
C PHE A 43 -0.96 -10.01 8.76
N THR A 44 0.16 -9.52 9.30
CA THR A 44 1.36 -10.32 9.54
C THR A 44 1.10 -11.46 10.51
N TYR A 45 0.31 -11.23 11.57
CA TYR A 45 -0.08 -12.31 12.47
C TYR A 45 -0.87 -13.42 11.75
N THR A 46 -1.81 -13.03 10.89
CA THR A 46 -2.62 -13.96 10.09
C THR A 46 -1.76 -14.76 9.11
N VAL A 47 -0.83 -14.09 8.41
CA VAL A 47 0.04 -14.73 7.41
C VAL A 47 1.10 -15.63 8.05
N LEU A 48 1.73 -15.18 9.15
CA LEU A 48 2.90 -15.84 9.72
C LEU A 48 2.55 -16.94 10.74
N VAL A 49 1.49 -16.77 11.53
CA VAL A 49 1.22 -17.65 12.69
C VAL A 49 0.07 -18.63 12.41
N LYS A 50 -1.01 -18.18 11.77
CA LYS A 50 -2.29 -18.91 11.77
C LYS A 50 -3.04 -18.84 10.44
N MET A 51 -2.65 -19.72 9.51
CA MET A 51 -3.49 -20.03 8.35
C MET A 51 -4.26 -21.34 8.56
N GLU A 52 -5.24 -21.34 9.46
CA GLU A 52 -6.18 -22.46 9.62
C GLU A 52 -7.19 -22.51 8.46
N ALA A 53 -7.89 -23.64 8.28
CA ALA A 53 -8.85 -23.82 7.18
C ALA A 53 -10.08 -22.88 7.28
N THR A 54 -10.41 -22.43 8.49
CA THR A 54 -11.50 -21.48 8.75
C THR A 54 -10.93 -20.08 8.99
N PRO A 55 -11.46 -19.03 8.35
CA PRO A 55 -11.00 -17.68 8.55
C PRO A 55 -11.29 -17.25 9.99
N ARG A 56 -10.25 -16.84 10.72
CA ARG A 56 -10.44 -16.25 12.05
C ARG A 56 -10.86 -14.78 11.92
N TRP A 57 -11.31 -14.21 13.03
CA TRP A 57 -11.68 -12.81 13.12
C TRP A 57 -10.56 -11.84 12.71
N GLN A 58 -9.27 -12.19 12.91
CA GLN A 58 -8.14 -11.37 12.45
C GLN A 58 -8.07 -11.30 10.92
N GLU A 59 -8.26 -12.44 10.25
CA GLU A 59 -8.26 -12.53 8.78
C GLU A 59 -9.46 -11.75 8.21
N ILE A 60 -10.64 -11.91 8.82
CA ILE A 60 -11.85 -11.16 8.45
C ILE A 60 -11.63 -9.65 8.60
N TYR A 61 -10.97 -9.21 9.68
CA TYR A 61 -10.61 -7.81 9.87
C TYR A 61 -9.68 -7.30 8.75
N SER A 62 -8.62 -8.04 8.41
CA SER A 62 -7.70 -7.68 7.33
C SER A 62 -8.39 -7.64 5.96
N ILE A 63 -9.29 -8.59 5.67
CA ILE A 63 -10.09 -8.60 4.44
C ILE A 63 -10.98 -7.36 4.38
N ALA A 64 -11.69 -7.04 5.47
CA ALA A 64 -12.55 -5.86 5.54
C ALA A 64 -11.75 -4.57 5.33
N TYR A 65 -10.57 -4.47 5.96
CA TYR A 65 -9.70 -3.30 5.82
C TYR A 65 -9.21 -3.10 4.38
N ILE A 66 -8.73 -4.16 3.72
CA ILE A 66 -8.29 -4.09 2.32
C ILE A 66 -9.46 -3.80 1.38
N ALA A 67 -10.65 -4.36 1.65
CA ALA A 67 -11.85 -4.03 0.90
C ALA A 67 -12.22 -2.54 1.04
N THR A 68 -12.16 -1.97 2.24
CA THR A 68 -12.35 -0.53 2.47
C THR A 68 -11.32 0.30 1.70
N LEU A 69 -10.03 -0.09 1.72
CA LEU A 69 -9.01 0.57 0.90
C LEU A 69 -9.30 0.48 -0.60
N GLY A 70 -9.82 -0.66 -1.07
CA GLY A 70 -10.26 -0.85 -2.45
C GLY A 70 -11.37 0.12 -2.83
N PHE A 71 -12.40 0.26 -1.99
CA PHE A 71 -13.48 1.24 -2.22
C PHE A 71 -12.97 2.67 -2.21
N GLU A 72 -12.06 3.03 -1.30
CA GLU A 72 -11.41 4.34 -1.28
C GLU A 72 -10.66 4.63 -2.59
N LYS A 73 -9.93 3.64 -3.14
CA LYS A 73 -9.25 3.78 -4.43
C LYS A 73 -10.22 3.90 -5.60
N ILE A 74 -11.31 3.14 -5.59
CA ILE A 74 -12.37 3.26 -6.60
C ILE A 74 -13.00 4.66 -6.54
N ARG A 75 -13.29 5.16 -5.33
CA ARG A 75 -13.80 6.52 -5.11
C ARG A 75 -12.83 7.59 -5.61
N GLU A 76 -11.53 7.43 -5.37
CA GLU A 76 -10.46 8.31 -5.89
C GLU A 76 -10.46 8.35 -7.43
N ILE A 77 -10.56 7.19 -8.09
CA ILE A 77 -10.61 7.09 -9.55
C ILE A 77 -11.86 7.75 -10.12
N ILE A 78 -13.03 7.52 -9.51
CA ILE A 78 -14.31 8.10 -9.94
C ILE A 78 -14.30 9.62 -9.80
N SER A 79 -13.78 10.13 -8.68
CA SER A 79 -13.78 11.56 -8.35
C SER A 79 -12.73 12.39 -9.11
N SER A 80 -11.82 11.77 -9.87
CA SER A 80 -10.84 12.48 -10.69
C SER A 80 -11.48 13.12 -11.95
N GLU A 81 -11.29 14.41 -12.20
CA GLU A 81 -11.82 15.13 -13.37
C GLU A 81 -10.83 15.03 -14.56
N PRO A 82 -10.99 14.06 -15.49
CA PRO A 82 -11.65 14.33 -16.79
C PRO A 82 -12.38 13.12 -17.45
N VAL A 83 -13.38 13.36 -18.31
CA VAL A 83 -14.44 12.44 -18.82
C VAL A 83 -14.02 11.11 -19.52
N ALA A 84 -12.73 10.82 -19.79
CA ALA A 84 -12.28 9.60 -20.50
C ALA A 84 -11.45 8.64 -19.62
N ILE A 85 -11.94 7.41 -19.43
CA ILE A 85 -11.37 6.39 -18.51
C ILE A 85 -9.94 5.96 -18.90
N THR A 86 -9.61 5.97 -20.20
CA THR A 86 -8.29 5.56 -20.72
C THR A 86 -7.21 6.63 -20.52
N HIS A 87 -7.54 7.90 -20.72
CA HIS A 87 -6.64 9.02 -20.40
C HIS A 87 -6.47 9.20 -18.88
N LYS A 88 -7.53 8.93 -18.08
CA LYS A 88 -7.45 8.88 -16.61
C LYS A 88 -6.46 7.83 -16.13
N PHE A 89 -6.54 6.58 -16.61
CA PHE A 89 -5.64 5.52 -16.17
C PHE A 89 -4.18 5.83 -16.52
N SER A 90 -3.92 6.46 -17.67
CA SER A 90 -2.57 6.87 -18.08
C SER A 90 -1.98 7.97 -17.17
N VAL A 91 -2.77 8.99 -16.81
CA VAL A 91 -2.37 10.06 -15.87
C VAL A 91 -2.29 9.54 -14.41
N TRP A 92 -3.16 8.61 -14.05
CA TRP A 92 -3.15 7.94 -12.75
C TRP A 92 -1.95 6.99 -12.59
N ALA A 93 -1.55 6.30 -13.66
CA ALA A 93 -0.39 5.42 -13.71
C ALA A 93 0.95 6.19 -13.73
N TRP A 94 0.93 7.50 -13.99
CA TRP A 94 2.13 8.34 -13.94
C TRP A 94 2.75 8.41 -12.54
N ASN A 95 1.92 8.36 -11.50
CA ASN A 95 2.40 8.16 -10.14
C ASN A 95 2.57 6.67 -9.90
N MET A 96 3.78 6.12 -10.01
CA MET A 96 4.08 4.68 -9.87
C MET A 96 3.46 4.01 -8.64
N TRP A 97 3.16 4.77 -7.59
CA TRP A 97 2.56 4.27 -6.36
C TRP A 97 1.08 3.86 -6.50
N ASN A 98 0.27 4.58 -7.28
CA ASN A 98 -1.17 4.31 -7.41
C ASN A 98 -1.51 3.01 -8.18
N PRO A 99 -0.90 2.71 -9.35
CA PRO A 99 -1.09 1.42 -10.03
C PRO A 99 -0.55 0.25 -9.21
N CYS A 100 0.51 0.47 -8.45
CA CYS A 100 1.05 -0.54 -7.55
C CYS A 100 0.05 -0.87 -6.43
N ASP A 101 -0.58 0.16 -5.83
CA ASP A 101 -1.62 0.01 -4.80
C ASP A 101 -2.83 -0.78 -5.35
N GLY A 102 -3.29 -0.42 -6.55
CA GLY A 102 -4.39 -1.12 -7.19
C GLY A 102 -4.05 -2.57 -7.53
N ALA A 103 -2.85 -2.84 -8.06
CA ALA A 103 -2.40 -4.18 -8.38
C ALA A 103 -2.31 -5.07 -7.14
N ALA A 104 -1.82 -4.55 -6.00
CA ALA A 104 -1.76 -5.29 -4.75
C ALA A 104 -3.15 -5.63 -4.21
N ILE A 105 -4.11 -4.69 -4.28
CA ILE A 105 -5.50 -4.96 -3.88
C ILE A 105 -6.11 -6.09 -4.74
N ILE A 106 -5.88 -6.08 -6.05
CA ILE A 106 -6.34 -7.15 -6.95
C ILE A 106 -5.67 -8.48 -6.61
N LEU A 107 -4.36 -8.48 -6.36
CA LEU A 107 -3.58 -9.66 -5.98
C LEU A 107 -4.09 -10.25 -4.65
N PHE A 108 -4.47 -9.41 -3.69
CA PHE A 108 -5.11 -9.85 -2.44
C PHE A 108 -6.43 -10.59 -2.69
N PHE A 109 -7.33 -10.06 -3.53
CA PHE A 109 -8.59 -10.73 -3.86
C PHE A 109 -8.40 -12.03 -4.64
N ILE A 110 -7.37 -12.10 -5.50
CA ILE A 110 -6.97 -13.34 -6.17
C ILE A 110 -6.51 -14.37 -5.12
N GLY A 111 -5.63 -13.98 -4.20
CA GLY A 111 -5.17 -14.83 -3.10
C GLY A 111 -6.32 -15.34 -2.23
N LEU A 112 -7.28 -14.45 -1.92
CA LEU A 112 -8.50 -14.80 -1.19
C LEU A 112 -9.35 -15.83 -1.96
N SER A 113 -9.47 -15.67 -3.28
CA SER A 113 -10.22 -16.62 -4.14
C SER A 113 -9.57 -18.01 -4.15
N PHE A 114 -8.24 -18.09 -4.18
CA PHE A 114 -7.50 -19.35 -4.09
C PHE A 114 -7.63 -20.02 -2.70
N ARG A 115 -7.89 -19.24 -1.66
CA ARG A 115 -8.09 -19.75 -0.30
C ARG A 115 -9.41 -20.48 -0.08
N PHE A 116 -10.48 -20.08 -0.78
CA PHE A 116 -11.76 -20.80 -0.73
C PHE A 116 -11.70 -22.19 -1.37
N ARG A 117 -10.65 -22.49 -2.13
CA ARG A 117 -10.43 -23.81 -2.73
C ARG A 117 -9.44 -24.61 -1.88
N PRO A 118 -9.86 -25.75 -1.28
CA PRO A 118 -9.02 -26.52 -0.37
C PRO A 118 -7.76 -27.08 -1.05
N ASN A 119 -7.82 -27.35 -2.36
CA ASN A 119 -6.69 -27.88 -3.13
C ASN A 119 -5.60 -26.84 -3.47
N THR A 120 -5.87 -25.53 -3.28
CA THR A 120 -4.93 -24.45 -3.64
C THR A 120 -4.56 -23.55 -2.46
N MET A 121 -4.75 -24.02 -1.23
CA MET A 121 -4.44 -23.22 -0.04
C MET A 121 -2.97 -22.80 0.01
N ASP A 122 -2.02 -23.68 -0.34
CA ASP A 122 -0.59 -23.38 -0.28
C ASP A 122 -0.20 -22.24 -1.24
N ILE A 123 -0.81 -22.21 -2.43
CA ILE A 123 -0.64 -21.14 -3.41
C ILE A 123 -1.20 -19.82 -2.84
N GLY A 124 -2.39 -19.87 -2.24
CA GLY A 124 -2.98 -18.70 -1.56
C GLY A 124 -2.08 -18.16 -0.45
N ARG A 125 -1.39 -19.05 0.30
CA ARG A 125 -0.43 -18.62 1.33
C ARG A 125 0.73 -17.83 0.76
N VAL A 126 1.35 -18.34 -0.32
CA VAL A 126 2.47 -17.67 -0.98
C VAL A 126 2.04 -16.31 -1.52
N ILE A 127 0.85 -16.22 -2.12
CA ILE A 127 0.31 -14.95 -2.61
C ILE A 127 0.16 -13.94 -1.45
N TYR A 128 -0.39 -14.35 -0.31
CA TYR A 128 -0.49 -13.49 0.88
C TYR A 128 0.87 -13.09 1.48
N CYS A 129 1.86 -13.98 1.45
CA CYS A 129 3.22 -13.61 1.88
C CYS A 129 3.80 -12.51 0.99
N VAL A 130 3.69 -12.65 -0.32
CA VAL A 130 4.17 -11.63 -1.28
C VAL A 130 3.39 -10.32 -1.11
N ASP A 131 2.08 -10.42 -0.95
CA ASP A 131 1.21 -9.26 -0.74
C ASP A 131 1.54 -8.52 0.57
N SER A 132 1.89 -9.23 1.65
CA SER A 132 2.29 -8.62 2.93
C SER A 132 3.49 -7.70 2.79
N ILE A 133 4.48 -8.08 1.98
CA ILE A 133 5.66 -7.26 1.70
C ILE A 133 5.24 -5.93 1.06
N TYR A 134 4.28 -5.97 0.14
CA TYR A 134 3.77 -4.76 -0.50
C TYR A 134 3.14 -3.79 0.52
N TRP A 135 2.28 -4.28 1.40
CA TRP A 135 1.67 -3.45 2.45
C TRP A 135 2.73 -2.86 3.39
N TYR A 136 3.83 -3.57 3.67
CA TYR A 136 4.96 -2.97 4.39
C TYR A 136 5.66 -1.87 3.59
N LEU A 137 5.89 -2.06 2.29
CA LEU A 137 6.49 -1.03 1.43
C LEU A 137 5.66 0.25 1.38
N ARG A 138 4.33 0.15 1.47
CA ARG A 138 3.43 1.30 1.50
C ARG A 138 3.59 2.19 2.74
N ILE A 139 4.16 1.69 3.85
CA ILE A 139 4.53 2.53 5.00
C ILE A 139 5.47 3.67 4.57
N LEU A 140 6.37 3.41 3.61
CA LEU A 140 7.30 4.42 3.08
C LEU A 140 6.57 5.63 2.50
N ASN A 141 5.37 5.43 1.93
CA ASN A 141 4.54 6.50 1.40
C ASN A 141 3.99 7.39 2.54
N ILE A 142 3.58 6.79 3.65
CA ILE A 142 3.12 7.51 4.86
C ILE A 142 4.28 8.30 5.49
N LEU A 143 5.47 7.68 5.59
CA LEU A 143 6.67 8.36 6.08
C LEU A 143 7.12 9.49 5.14
N GLY A 144 6.85 9.34 3.83
CA GLY A 144 7.13 10.34 2.81
C GLY A 144 6.44 11.70 3.04
N VAL A 145 5.29 11.70 3.71
CA VAL A 145 4.50 12.92 4.01
C VAL A 145 5.09 13.70 5.19
N ASN A 146 5.88 13.05 6.06
CA ASN A 146 6.49 13.72 7.20
C ASN A 146 7.63 14.65 6.76
N LYS A 147 7.69 15.86 7.33
CA LYS A 147 8.67 16.91 6.98
C LYS A 147 10.12 16.44 7.06
N TYR A 148 10.44 15.55 8.00
CA TYR A 148 11.80 15.05 8.22
C TYR A 148 12.11 13.76 7.45
N LEU A 149 11.11 12.88 7.25
CA LEU A 149 11.31 11.56 6.63
C LEU A 149 11.07 11.57 5.12
N GLY A 150 10.32 12.54 4.59
CA GLY A 150 10.13 12.74 3.15
C GLY A 150 11.44 12.86 2.36
N PRO A 151 12.36 13.75 2.76
CA PRO A 151 13.68 13.83 2.12
C PRO A 151 14.46 12.51 2.20
N LEU A 152 14.36 11.78 3.31
CA LEU A 152 15.04 10.49 3.49
C LEU A 152 14.51 9.42 2.52
N VAL A 153 13.19 9.28 2.40
CA VAL A 153 12.55 8.32 1.48
C VAL A 153 12.86 8.67 0.02
N THR A 154 12.83 9.96 -0.34
CA THR A 154 13.15 10.39 -1.72
C THR A 154 14.62 10.18 -2.07
N MET A 155 15.56 10.37 -1.13
CA MET A 155 16.97 10.03 -1.32
C MET A 155 17.16 8.52 -1.49
N MET A 156 16.54 7.70 -0.63
CA MET A 156 16.58 6.25 -0.75
C MET A 156 16.05 5.76 -2.10
N GLY A 157 14.93 6.31 -2.57
CA GLY A 157 14.37 6.00 -3.88
C GLY A 157 15.29 6.35 -5.05
N LYS A 158 16.02 7.46 -4.98
CA LYS A 158 17.04 7.83 -5.98
C LYS A 158 18.20 6.84 -6.01
N MET A 159 18.65 6.37 -4.84
CA MET A 159 19.70 5.37 -4.73
C MET A 159 19.27 4.03 -5.34
N VAL A 160 18.05 3.57 -5.05
CA VAL A 160 17.52 2.31 -5.61
C VAL A 160 17.44 2.34 -7.14
N LYS A 161 17.01 3.45 -7.74
CA LYS A 161 17.00 3.60 -9.21
C LYS A 161 18.39 3.40 -9.80
N ASN A 162 19.43 3.97 -9.20
CA ASN A 162 20.81 3.77 -9.64
C ASN A 162 21.27 2.31 -9.48
N MET A 163 20.89 1.64 -8.38
CA MET A 163 21.22 0.23 -8.15
C MET A 163 20.58 -0.70 -9.19
N ILE A 164 19.36 -0.42 -9.63
CA ILE A 164 18.68 -1.24 -10.65
C ILE A 164 19.47 -1.26 -11.96
N TYR A 165 20.01 -0.12 -12.40
CA TYR A 165 20.85 -0.07 -13.62
C TYR A 165 22.09 -0.96 -13.49
N PHE A 166 22.75 -0.92 -12.33
CA PHE A 166 23.93 -1.75 -12.07
C PHE A 166 23.58 -3.25 -12.06
N VAL A 167 22.48 -3.63 -11.41
CA VAL A 167 22.02 -5.04 -11.36
C VAL A 167 21.67 -5.55 -12.74
N VAL A 168 21.04 -4.74 -13.59
CA VAL A 168 20.72 -5.11 -14.98
C VAL A 168 22.00 -5.34 -15.79
N LEU A 169 22.98 -4.45 -15.68
CA LEU A 169 24.28 -4.60 -16.36
C LEU A 169 24.99 -5.89 -15.89
N LEU A 170 25.00 -6.14 -14.57
CA LEU A 170 25.55 -7.37 -14.00
C LEU A 170 24.84 -8.62 -14.55
N ALA A 171 23.50 -8.62 -14.60
CA ALA A 171 22.72 -9.73 -15.13
C ALA A 171 23.07 -10.02 -16.61
N VAL A 172 23.24 -9.00 -17.44
CA VAL A 172 23.65 -9.15 -18.85
C VAL A 172 25.05 -9.76 -18.98
N VAL A 173 26.00 -9.30 -18.16
CA VAL A 173 27.37 -9.83 -18.12
C VAL A 173 27.36 -11.29 -17.67
N LEU A 174 26.62 -11.62 -16.61
CA LEU A 174 26.47 -12.99 -16.10
C LEU A 174 25.83 -13.92 -17.13
N MET A 175 24.78 -13.48 -17.83
CA MET A 175 24.17 -14.26 -18.91
C MET A 175 25.15 -14.51 -20.06
N SER A 176 26.02 -13.55 -20.36
CA SER A 176 27.04 -13.69 -21.42
C SER A 176 28.10 -14.73 -21.06
N PHE A 177 28.59 -14.73 -19.82
CA PHE A 177 29.52 -15.76 -19.33
C PHE A 177 28.86 -17.12 -19.13
N GLY A 178 27.60 -17.15 -18.69
CA GLY A 178 26.82 -18.37 -18.54
C GLY A 178 26.66 -19.14 -19.86
N LYS A 179 26.49 -18.44 -20.99
CA LYS A 179 26.48 -19.06 -22.32
C LYS A 179 27.86 -19.56 -22.74
N LYS A 180 28.92 -18.81 -22.45
CA LYS A 180 30.31 -19.19 -22.79
C LYS A 180 30.70 -20.51 -22.11
N ASN A 181 30.44 -20.64 -20.81
CA ASN A 181 30.75 -21.85 -20.04
C ASN A 181 29.82 -23.04 -20.36
N LYS A 182 28.64 -22.79 -20.95
CA LYS A 182 27.72 -23.83 -21.42
C LYS A 182 28.10 -24.33 -22.82
N LEU A 183 28.63 -23.46 -23.67
CA LEU A 183 29.13 -23.82 -25.01
C LEU A 183 30.44 -24.62 -24.90
N GLU A 184 31.33 -24.22 -24.00
CA GLU A 184 32.61 -24.90 -23.75
C GLU A 184 32.43 -26.32 -23.19
N ARG A 185 31.35 -26.56 -22.42
CA ARG A 185 30.94 -27.90 -21.94
C ARG A 185 30.20 -28.78 -22.96
N VAL A 186 29.79 -28.23 -24.11
CA VAL A 186 29.13 -29.00 -25.20
C VAL A 186 30.14 -29.31 -26.32
N LEU A 187 31.27 -28.61 -26.36
CA LEU A 187 32.37 -28.82 -27.30
C LEU A 187 33.49 -29.72 -26.76
N GLN A 188 33.39 -30.16 -25.50
CA GLN A 188 34.21 -31.22 -24.87
C GLN A 188 33.36 -32.48 -24.68
#